data_AF-A0A7K4B656-F1
#
_entry.id   AF-A0A7K4B656-F1
#
_cell.length_a   1.000
_cell.length_b   1.000
_cell.length_c   1.000
_cell.angle_alpha   90.00
_cell.angle_beta   90.00
_cell.angle_gamma   90.00
#
_symmetry.space_group_name_H-M   'P 1'
#
loop_
_entity.id
_entity.type
_entity.pdbx_description
1 polymer ?
#
loop_
_entity_poly.entity_id
_entity_poly.type
_entity_poly.pdbx_seq_one_letter_code
_entity_poly.pdbx_strand_id
1 'polypeptide(L)'
;MDLFKNSDEKNTIGKIAWSVPFPPDLLARLRGFSAVSIAKASGMYLDDVFDILKGSRKKTSPEVIEMLENVLRKLEEEDQRLEHEAAKIKFMIQGFEALEQKDIKNRLNRLPEKSESSNEY
;
A
#
# COMPACT_ATOMS: atom_id res chain seq x y z
N MET A 1 24.16 10.17 -59.20
CA MET A 1 24.62 10.36 -57.81
C MET A 1 23.41 10.80 -57.01
N ASP A 2 23.01 10.04 -56.00
CA ASP A 2 22.34 10.58 -54.81
C ASP A 2 22.54 9.55 -53.68
N LEU A 3 23.41 9.94 -52.75
CA LEU A 3 24.19 9.10 -51.86
C LEU A 3 23.94 9.53 -50.41
N PHE A 4 22.67 9.68 -50.01
CA PHE A 4 22.31 9.96 -48.62
C PHE A 4 21.01 9.24 -48.24
N LYS A 5 21.09 7.91 -48.06
CA LYS A 5 20.13 7.18 -47.23
C LYS A 5 20.51 7.45 -45.77
N ASN A 6 19.72 8.29 -45.11
CA ASN A 6 19.85 8.59 -43.70
C ASN A 6 19.88 7.29 -42.88
N SER A 7 21.01 7.06 -42.23
CA SER A 7 21.24 6.08 -41.20
C SER A 7 20.73 6.61 -39.86
N ASP A 8 19.48 6.32 -39.48
CA ASP A 8 19.13 6.24 -38.04
C ASP A 8 17.76 5.59 -37.73
N GLU A 9 17.32 4.60 -38.52
CA GLU A 9 16.35 3.64 -37.96
C GLU A 9 17.13 2.68 -37.07
N LYS A 10 17.39 3.11 -35.83
CA LYS A 10 17.60 2.18 -34.73
C LYS A 10 16.47 1.17 -34.83
N ASN A 11 16.81 -0.05 -35.20
CA ASN A 11 15.96 -1.21 -35.08
C ASN A 11 15.37 -1.19 -33.66
N THR A 12 14.17 -0.63 -33.51
CA THR A 12 13.24 -1.04 -32.49
C THR A 12 12.97 -2.48 -32.85
N ILE A 13 13.80 -3.38 -32.30
CA ILE A 13 13.61 -4.81 -32.33
C ILE A 13 12.15 -4.97 -31.94
N GLY A 14 11.30 -5.21 -32.92
CA GLY A 14 9.87 -5.31 -32.72
C GLY A 14 9.71 -6.40 -31.70
N LYS A 15 9.39 -6.03 -30.45
CA LYS A 15 9.15 -7.00 -29.39
C LYS A 15 8.01 -7.85 -29.94
N ILE A 16 8.36 -9.05 -30.36
CA ILE A 16 7.43 -10.01 -30.90
C ILE A 16 6.39 -10.20 -29.79
N ALA A 17 5.19 -9.67 -30.00
CA ALA A 17 4.13 -9.61 -28.99
C ALA A 17 3.51 -11.00 -28.85
N TRP A 18 4.28 -11.93 -28.30
CA TRP A 18 3.75 -13.22 -27.90
C TRP A 18 3.08 -13.08 -26.55
N SER A 19 1.84 -13.54 -26.48
CA SER A 19 1.08 -13.57 -25.25
C SER A 19 1.67 -14.64 -24.32
N VAL A 20 2.13 -14.23 -23.15
CA VAL A 20 2.71 -15.10 -22.11
C VAL A 20 1.66 -15.34 -21.03
N PRO A 21 1.59 -16.55 -20.43
CA PRO A 21 0.73 -16.78 -19.28
C PRO A 21 1.14 -15.90 -18.09
N PHE A 22 0.18 -15.55 -17.24
CA PHE A 22 0.49 -14.86 -16.00
C PHE A 22 1.30 -15.76 -15.06
N PRO A 23 2.42 -15.26 -14.48
CA PRO A 23 3.16 -15.99 -13.46
C PRO A 23 2.25 -16.25 -12.25
N PRO A 24 2.18 -17.50 -11.74
CA PRO A 24 1.30 -17.83 -10.61
C PRO A 24 1.71 -17.09 -9.33
N ASP A 25 3.02 -16.86 -9.15
CA ASP A 25 3.57 -16.09 -8.03
C ASP A 25 3.09 -14.63 -8.06
N LEU A 26 3.17 -13.97 -9.24
CA LEU A 26 2.68 -12.61 -9.42
C LEU A 26 1.17 -12.50 -9.10
N LEU A 27 0.36 -13.43 -9.58
CA LEU A 27 -1.08 -13.45 -9.28
C LEU A 27 -1.36 -13.67 -7.79
N ALA A 28 -0.61 -14.54 -7.12
CA ALA A 28 -0.77 -14.79 -5.69
C ALA A 28 -0.49 -13.52 -4.87
N ARG A 29 0.57 -12.78 -5.21
CA ARG A 29 0.92 -11.53 -4.52
C ARG A 29 -0.05 -10.39 -4.85
N LEU A 30 -0.47 -10.25 -6.11
CA LEU A 30 -1.48 -9.26 -6.51
C LEU A 30 -2.81 -9.47 -5.78
N ARG A 31 -3.20 -10.72 -5.50
CA ARG A 31 -4.41 -11.01 -4.70
C ARG A 31 -4.32 -10.56 -3.25
N GLY A 32 -3.13 -10.27 -2.74
CA GLY A 32 -2.94 -9.65 -1.42
C GLY A 32 -3.37 -8.18 -1.37
N PHE A 33 -3.50 -7.53 -2.53
CA PHE A 33 -3.90 -6.14 -2.63
C PHE A 33 -5.32 -5.98 -3.18
N SER A 34 -5.96 -4.85 -2.86
CA SER A 34 -7.28 -4.56 -3.40
C SER A 34 -7.21 -4.30 -4.90
N ALA A 35 -8.19 -4.78 -5.66
CA ALA A 35 -8.30 -4.53 -7.10
C ALA A 35 -8.35 -3.04 -7.42
N VAL A 36 -8.94 -2.23 -6.53
CA VAL A 36 -8.99 -0.76 -6.64
C VAL A 36 -7.59 -0.15 -6.52
N SER A 37 -6.78 -0.59 -5.55
CA SER A 37 -5.41 -0.13 -5.37
C SER A 37 -4.56 -0.46 -6.60
N ILE A 38 -4.69 -1.67 -7.13
CA ILE A 38 -3.98 -2.12 -8.34
C ILE A 38 -4.42 -1.30 -9.55
N ALA A 39 -5.73 -1.10 -9.76
CA ALA A 39 -6.24 -0.31 -10.88
C ALA A 39 -5.74 1.15 -10.81
N LYS A 40 -5.77 1.76 -9.62
CA LYS A 40 -5.25 3.12 -9.40
C LYS A 40 -3.76 3.24 -9.69
N ALA A 41 -2.96 2.25 -9.27
CA ALA A 41 -1.51 2.28 -9.43
C ALA A 41 -1.03 1.89 -10.84
N SER A 42 -1.75 1.00 -11.51
CA SER A 42 -1.44 0.53 -12.86
C SER A 42 -2.05 1.39 -13.97
N GLY A 43 -3.10 2.17 -13.67
CA GLY A 43 -3.89 2.89 -14.66
C GLY A 43 -4.79 1.99 -15.50
N MET A 44 -4.93 0.72 -15.14
CA MET A 44 -5.81 -0.23 -15.81
C MET A 44 -7.28 -0.03 -15.40
N TYR A 45 -8.20 -0.43 -16.27
CA TYR A 45 -9.61 -0.50 -15.90
C TYR A 45 -9.80 -1.53 -14.78
N LEU A 46 -10.71 -1.22 -13.86
CA LEU A 46 -10.99 -2.07 -12.71
C LEU A 46 -11.47 -3.46 -13.15
N ASP A 47 -12.28 -3.53 -14.20
CA ASP A 47 -12.78 -4.78 -14.78
C ASP A 47 -11.65 -5.65 -15.33
N ASP A 48 -10.67 -5.05 -16.02
CA ASP A 48 -9.48 -5.76 -16.52
C ASP A 48 -8.66 -6.36 -15.37
N VAL A 49 -8.51 -5.62 -14.27
CA VAL A 49 -7.82 -6.10 -13.07
C VAL A 49 -8.59 -7.27 -12.45
N PHE A 50 -9.92 -7.19 -12.38
CA PHE A 50 -10.74 -8.30 -11.89
C PHE A 50 -10.60 -9.54 -12.76
N ASP A 51 -10.59 -9.40 -14.08
CA ASP A 51 -10.42 -10.50 -15.02
C ASP A 51 -9.06 -11.18 -14.90
N ILE A 52 -8.02 -10.41 -14.58
CA ILE A 52 -6.68 -10.93 -14.30
C ILE A 52 -6.67 -11.68 -12.96
N LEU A 53 -7.19 -11.08 -11.89
CA LEU A 53 -7.19 -11.67 -10.55
C LEU A 53 -8.03 -12.96 -10.46
N LYS A 54 -9.18 -12.98 -11.15
CA LYS A 54 -10.06 -14.15 -11.28
C LYS A 54 -9.50 -15.23 -12.20
N GLY A 55 -8.49 -14.91 -13.01
CA GLY A 55 -7.92 -15.83 -13.99
C GLY A 55 -8.79 -16.04 -15.23
N SER A 56 -9.79 -15.18 -15.46
CA SER A 56 -10.54 -15.11 -16.73
C SER A 56 -9.58 -14.86 -17.89
N ARG A 57 -8.61 -13.97 -17.67
CA ARG A 57 -7.55 -13.65 -18.62
C ARG A 57 -6.33 -14.52 -18.39
N LYS A 58 -6.13 -15.53 -19.25
CA LYS A 58 -5.04 -16.52 -19.10
C LYS A 58 -3.70 -16.08 -19.68
N LYS A 59 -3.70 -15.18 -20.66
CA LYS A 59 -2.48 -14.72 -21.34
C LYS A 59 -2.51 -13.21 -21.52
N THR A 60 -1.34 -12.59 -21.45
CA THR A 60 -1.16 -11.14 -21.63
C THR A 60 0.17 -10.84 -22.31
N SER A 61 0.42 -9.59 -22.66
CA SER A 61 1.73 -9.18 -23.16
C SER A 61 2.77 -9.15 -22.02
N PRO A 62 4.05 -9.44 -22.30
CA PRO A 62 5.12 -9.34 -21.31
C PRO A 62 5.21 -7.96 -20.66
N GLU A 63 4.88 -6.90 -21.41
CA GLU A 63 4.91 -5.52 -20.92
C GLU A 63 3.87 -5.27 -19.82
N VAL A 64 2.70 -5.90 -19.92
CA VAL A 64 1.70 -5.85 -18.85
C VAL A 64 2.17 -6.59 -17.61
N ILE A 65 2.91 -7.69 -17.77
CA ILE A 65 3.50 -8.44 -16.65
C ILE A 65 4.52 -7.56 -15.92
N GLU A 66 5.45 -6.95 -16.65
CA GLU A 66 6.47 -6.04 -16.11
C GLU A 66 5.83 -4.82 -15.41
N MET A 67 4.77 -4.25 -15.99
CA MET A 67 4.01 -3.18 -15.37
C MET A 67 3.38 -3.62 -14.04
N LEU A 68 2.75 -4.80 -14.01
CA LEU A 68 2.12 -5.33 -12.79
C LEU A 68 3.16 -5.65 -11.70
N GLU A 69 4.34 -6.14 -12.06
CA GLU A 69 5.45 -6.33 -11.12
C GLU A 69 5.93 -5.00 -10.51
N ASN A 70 6.03 -3.96 -11.33
CA ASN A 70 6.36 -2.62 -10.85
C ASN A 70 5.29 -2.02 -9.94
N VAL A 71 4.02 -2.26 -10.25
CA VAL A 71 2.89 -1.84 -9.41
C VAL A 71 2.88 -2.59 -8.08
N LEU A 72 3.10 -3.91 -8.11
CA LEU A 72 3.20 -4.72 -6.91
C LEU A 72 4.25 -4.18 -5.95
N ARG A 73 5.45 -3.91 -6.45
CA ARG A 73 6.57 -3.36 -5.66
C ARG A 73 6.20 -2.03 -4.98
N LYS A 74 5.55 -1.13 -5.71
CA LYS A 74 5.10 0.16 -5.16
C LYS A 74 4.06 -0.04 -4.05
N LEU A 75 3.12 -0.95 -4.25
CA LEU A 75 2.09 -1.25 -3.26
C LEU A 75 2.69 -1.90 -2.00
N GLU A 76 3.68 -2.78 -2.15
CA GLU A 76 4.43 -3.37 -1.02
C GLU A 76 5.21 -2.31 -0.24
N GLU A 77 5.88 -1.38 -0.92
CA GLU A 77 6.60 -0.27 -0.29
C GLU A 77 5.64 0.68 0.46
N GLU A 78 4.47 0.98 -0.12
CA GLU A 78 3.45 1.78 0.54
C GLU A 78 2.88 1.09 1.77
N ASP A 79 2.59 -0.22 1.69
CA ASP A 79 2.05 -0.99 2.81
C ASP A 79 3.03 -1.02 3.99
N GLN A 80 4.33 -1.24 3.72
CA GLN A 80 5.37 -1.17 4.76
C GLN A 80 5.47 0.21 5.43
N ARG A 81 5.29 1.29 4.66
CA ARG A 81 5.28 2.65 5.23
C ARG A 81 4.08 2.86 6.13
N LEU A 82 2.90 2.43 5.69
CA LEU A 82 1.67 2.51 6.49
C LEU A 82 1.78 1.67 7.77
N GLU A 83 2.39 0.50 7.70
CA GLU A 83 2.63 -0.34 8.88
C GLU A 83 3.56 0.35 9.88
N HIS A 84 4.62 1.02 9.41
CA HIS A 84 5.51 1.79 10.27
C HIS A 84 4.79 2.98 10.95
N GLU A 85 3.96 3.71 10.19
CA GLU A 85 3.16 4.80 10.73
C GLU A 85 2.13 4.30 11.76
N ALA A 86 1.45 3.20 11.46
CA ALA A 86 0.52 2.56 12.39
C ALA A 86 1.22 2.10 13.67
N ALA A 87 2.42 1.53 13.57
CA ALA A 87 3.23 1.15 14.72
C ALA A 87 3.62 2.37 15.58
N LYS A 88 3.98 3.49 14.95
CA LYS A 88 4.27 4.75 15.66
C LYS A 88 3.02 5.28 16.39
N ILE A 89 1.87 5.28 15.73
CA ILE A 89 0.60 5.71 16.34
C ILE A 89 0.26 4.79 17.52
N LYS A 90 0.38 3.47 17.35
CA LYS A 90 0.14 2.49 18.41
C LYS A 90 1.04 2.74 19.63
N PHE A 91 2.32 3.02 19.41
CA PHE A 91 3.24 3.36 20.49
C PHE A 91 2.81 4.63 21.24
N MET A 92 2.39 5.68 20.52
CA MET A 92 1.89 6.91 21.14
C MET A 92 0.62 6.65 21.96
N ILE A 93 -0.34 5.89 21.43
CA ILE A 93 -1.59 5.53 22.13
C ILE A 93 -1.28 4.80 23.44
N GLN A 94 -0.41 3.79 23.41
CA GLN A 94 0.00 3.05 24.60
C GLN A 94 0.68 3.96 25.63
N GLY A 95 1.46 4.95 25.17
CA GLY A 95 2.04 5.97 26.04
C GLY A 95 0.98 6.84 26.73
N PHE A 96 -0.04 7.28 25.98
CA PHE A 96 -1.16 8.04 26.54
C PHE A 96 -2.00 7.22 27.52
N GLU A 97 -2.32 5.96 27.21
CA GLU A 97 -3.06 5.07 28.10
C GLU A 97 -2.31 4.88 29.44
N ALA A 98 -0.99 4.70 29.40
CA ALA A 98 -0.18 4.56 30.62
C ALA A 98 -0.15 5.85 31.46
N LEU A 99 -0.18 7.02 30.82
CA LEU A 99 -0.27 8.31 31.51
C LEU A 99 -1.65 8.51 32.13
N GLU A 100 -2.72 8.20 31.40
CA GLU A 100 -4.09 8.29 31.91
C GLU A 100 -4.30 7.36 33.12
N GLN A 101 -3.79 6.12 33.07
CA GLN A 101 -3.83 5.22 34.22
C GLN A 101 -3.07 5.76 35.44
N LYS A 102 -1.93 6.44 35.24
CA LYS A 102 -1.19 7.09 36.32
C LYS A 102 -1.97 8.26 36.90
N ASP A 103 -2.61 9.09 36.07
CA ASP A 103 -3.41 10.22 36.51
C ASP A 103 -4.66 9.76 37.28
N ILE A 104 -5.35 8.72 36.80
CA ILE A 104 -6.47 8.09 37.50
C ILE A 104 -6.01 7.56 38.86
N LYS A 105 -4.87 6.84 38.92
CA LYS A 105 -4.30 6.34 40.18
C LYS A 105 -3.91 7.46 41.14
N ASN A 106 -3.35 8.55 40.63
CA ASN A 106 -2.98 9.72 41.45
C ASN A 106 -4.22 10.46 41.98
N ARG A 107 -5.31 10.55 41.20
CA ARG A 107 -6.58 11.12 41.65
C ARG A 107 -7.28 10.24 42.69
N LEU A 108 -7.26 8.91 42.52
CA LEU A 108 -7.78 7.95 43.50
C LEU A 108 -6.99 7.94 44.82
N ASN A 109 -5.68 8.17 44.76
CA ASN A 109 -4.81 8.21 45.94
C ASN A 109 -4.84 9.53 46.71
N ARG A 110 -5.42 10.61 46.14
CA ARG A 110 -5.69 11.83 46.91
C ARG A 110 -6.93 11.58 47.76
N LEU A 111 -6.74 11.53 49.08
CA LEU A 111 -7.85 11.57 50.04
C LEU A 111 -8.73 12.79 49.74
N PRO A 112 -10.06 12.70 49.89
CA PRO A 112 -10.95 13.83 49.68
C PRO A 112 -10.50 14.96 50.61
N GLU A 113 -10.21 16.14 50.05
CA GLU A 113 -9.95 17.33 50.85
C GLU A 113 -11.15 17.53 51.77
N LYS A 114 -10.86 17.49 53.08
CA LYS A 114 -11.85 17.68 54.13
C LYS A 114 -12.46 19.07 53.90
N SER A 115 -13.66 19.11 53.34
CA SER A 115 -14.50 20.29 53.32
C SER A 115 -14.99 20.53 54.74
N GLU A 116 -14.16 21.15 55.58
CA GLU A 116 -14.63 21.79 56.80
C GLU A 116 -15.10 23.20 56.44
N SER A 117 -16.36 23.24 56.02
CA SER A 117 -17.24 24.36 56.25
C SER A 117 -17.38 24.62 57.75
N SER A 118 -17.50 25.91 58.10
CA SER A 118 -18.23 26.43 59.27
C SER A 118 -17.49 26.49 60.61
N ASN A 119 -16.91 27.66 60.89
CA ASN A 119 -17.08 28.34 62.19
C ASN A 119 -16.65 29.80 62.08
N GLU A 120 -17.57 30.64 61.62
CA GLU A 120 -17.61 32.05 62.04
C GLU A 120 -18.44 32.07 63.33
N TYR A 121 -17.79 32.40 64.46
CA TYR A 121 -18.43 32.79 65.71
C TYR A 121 -18.37 34.30 65.84
#